data_AF-D2MNT1-F1
#
_entry.id   AF-D2MNT1-F1
#
_cell.length_a   1.000
_cell.length_b   1.000
_cell.length_c   1.000
_cell.angle_alpha   90.00
_cell.angle_beta   90.00
_cell.angle_gamma   90.00
#
_symmetry.space_group_name_H-M   'P 1'
#
loop_
_entity.id
_entity.type
_entity.pdbx_description
1 polymer ?
#
loop_
_entity_poly.entity_id
_entity_poly.type
_entity_poly.pdbx_seq_one_letter_code
_entity_poly.pdbx_strand_id
1 'polypeptide(L)'
;MKILLDLDKMWDALHFVLTGVGSSEPIKNNPLSEAVVGLVPIEDVEEYLAYTEKSRVKDIVLALEHFDIEKAMENFSMEECQKADLYPDIWDYEEEADEIKEELMDCFQNLKDFYKKIVEANGNVLVTIC
;
A
#
# COMPACT_ATOMS: atom_id res chain seq x y z
N MET A 1 20.82 -2.88 -9.91
CA MET A 1 20.09 -3.85 -9.08
C MET A 1 18.61 -3.48 -9.16
N LYS A 2 17.75 -4.44 -9.47
CA LYS A 2 16.29 -4.27 -9.41
C LYS A 2 15.82 -4.98 -8.16
N ILE A 3 15.08 -4.28 -7.31
CA ILE A 3 14.36 -4.86 -6.15
C ILE A 3 12.89 -4.85 -6.56
N LEU A 4 12.21 -5.98 -6.38
CA LEU A 4 10.79 -6.12 -6.71
C LEU A 4 10.05 -6.51 -5.43
N LEU A 5 8.89 -5.91 -5.25
CA LEU A 5 7.87 -6.32 -4.30
C LEU A 5 6.59 -6.56 -5.12
N ASP A 6 5.93 -7.66 -4.83
CA ASP A 6 4.60 -7.99 -5.33
C ASP A 6 3.66 -8.06 -4.12
N LEU A 7 2.56 -7.33 -4.18
CA LEU A 7 1.52 -7.30 -3.13
C LEU A 7 0.30 -8.15 -3.52
N ASP A 8 0.40 -8.90 -4.62
CA ASP A 8 -0.70 -9.61 -5.26
C ASP A 8 -1.93 -8.68 -5.38
N LYS A 9 -3.05 -9.04 -4.76
CA LYS A 9 -4.31 -8.30 -4.87
C LYS A 9 -4.58 -7.35 -3.71
N MET A 10 -3.75 -7.37 -2.68
CA MET A 10 -4.03 -6.70 -1.40
C MET A 10 -3.63 -5.22 -1.36
N TRP A 11 -3.19 -4.64 -2.48
CA TRP A 11 -2.71 -3.25 -2.54
C TRP A 11 -3.80 -2.24 -2.17
N ASP A 12 -5.05 -2.40 -2.62
CA ASP A 12 -6.12 -1.44 -2.34
C ASP A 12 -6.57 -1.52 -0.87
N ALA A 13 -6.74 -2.73 -0.35
CA ALA A 13 -6.99 -2.98 1.06
C ALA A 13 -5.87 -2.47 1.97
N LEU A 14 -4.61 -2.67 1.58
CA LEU A 14 -3.45 -2.12 2.30
C LEU A 14 -3.46 -0.58 2.28
N HIS A 15 -3.78 0.04 1.14
CA HIS A 15 -3.93 1.48 1.06
C HIS A 15 -5.03 1.99 2.01
N PHE A 16 -6.17 1.30 2.05
CA PHE A 16 -7.28 1.61 2.94
C PHE A 16 -6.89 1.50 4.41
N VAL A 17 -6.23 0.42 4.81
CA VAL A 17 -5.71 0.25 6.19
C VAL A 17 -4.79 1.40 6.59
N LEU A 18 -3.92 1.83 5.67
CA LEU A 18 -2.92 2.86 5.94
C LEU A 18 -3.50 4.29 5.98
N THR A 19 -4.63 4.54 5.33
CA THR A 19 -5.09 5.90 5.02
C THR A 19 -6.55 6.18 5.36
N GLY A 20 -7.37 5.15 5.52
CA GLY A 20 -8.83 5.21 5.69
C GLY A 20 -9.61 5.45 4.39
N VAL A 21 -8.97 5.47 3.23
CA VAL A 21 -9.63 5.63 1.92
C VAL A 21 -9.08 4.63 0.89
N GLY A 22 -9.92 4.26 -0.08
CA GLY A 22 -9.48 3.42 -1.20
C GLY A 22 -8.41 4.11 -2.05
N SER A 23 -7.62 3.32 -2.76
CA SER A 23 -6.54 3.77 -3.64
C SER A 23 -7.00 4.58 -4.85
N SER A 24 -8.29 4.51 -5.20
CA SER A 24 -8.93 5.33 -6.23
C SER A 24 -9.01 6.81 -5.85
N GLU A 25 -8.89 7.13 -4.55
CA GLU A 25 -8.83 8.49 -4.02
C GLU A 25 -7.48 8.73 -3.29
N PRO A 26 -6.34 8.69 -4.01
CA PRO A 26 -5.03 8.78 -3.37
C PRO A 26 -4.83 10.13 -2.68
N ILE A 27 -4.28 10.10 -1.47
CA ILE A 27 -4.11 11.30 -0.65
C ILE A 27 -2.82 12.00 -1.03
N LYS A 28 -2.95 13.16 -1.68
CA LYS A 28 -1.81 13.99 -2.09
C LYS A 28 -0.90 14.34 -0.92
N ASN A 29 0.41 14.15 -1.09
CA ASN A 29 1.47 14.42 -0.12
C ASN A 29 1.41 13.55 1.16
N ASN A 30 0.65 12.46 1.16
CA ASN A 30 0.63 11.50 2.27
C ASN A 30 1.63 10.35 1.98
N PRO A 31 2.73 10.23 2.75
CA PRO A 31 3.72 9.19 2.49
C PRO A 31 3.19 7.75 2.60
N LEU A 32 2.14 7.51 3.38
CA LEU A 32 1.52 6.19 3.48
C LEU A 32 0.70 5.84 2.24
N SER A 33 -0.03 6.82 1.69
CA SER A 33 -0.74 6.65 0.41
C SER A 33 0.27 6.40 -0.71
N GLU A 34 1.28 7.25 -0.81
CA GLU A 34 2.35 7.16 -1.82
C GLU A 34 3.18 5.88 -1.72
N ALA A 35 3.24 5.25 -0.53
CA ALA A 35 3.89 3.96 -0.35
C ALA A 35 3.27 2.89 -1.25
N VAL A 36 1.96 2.95 -1.46
CA VAL A 36 1.21 1.95 -2.22
C VAL A 36 1.00 2.40 -3.66
N VAL A 37 0.57 3.66 -3.88
CA VAL A 37 0.13 4.14 -5.22
C VAL A 37 1.16 4.99 -5.95
N GLY A 38 2.31 5.27 -5.34
CA GLY A 38 3.35 6.15 -5.88
C GLY A 38 3.01 7.65 -5.76
N LEU A 39 3.99 8.51 -6.04
CA LEU A 39 3.86 9.97 -5.90
C LEU A 39 3.35 10.66 -7.17
N VAL A 40 3.97 10.37 -8.31
CA VAL A 40 3.70 11.05 -9.59
C VAL A 40 3.12 10.03 -10.56
N PRO A 41 1.80 10.05 -10.82
CA PRO A 41 1.21 9.26 -11.88
C PRO A 41 1.84 9.59 -13.23
N ILE A 42 2.04 8.57 -14.04
CA ILE A 42 2.48 8.69 -15.43
C ILE A 42 1.20 8.58 -16.27
N GLU A 43 0.91 9.64 -17.01
CA GLU A 43 -0.25 9.72 -17.90
C GLU A 43 0.04 9.04 -19.25
N ASP A 44 -1.02 8.79 -20.04
CA ASP A 44 -0.96 8.23 -21.41
C ASP A 44 -0.31 6.83 -21.51
N VAL A 45 -0.52 5.99 -20.49
CA VAL A 45 -0.11 4.57 -20.45
C VAL A 45 -1.34 3.65 -20.29
N GLU A 46 -1.23 2.39 -20.73
CA GLU A 46 -2.36 1.43 -20.68
C GLU A 46 -2.67 0.95 -19.25
N GLU A 47 -1.62 0.74 -18.45
CA GLU A 47 -1.71 0.29 -17.07
C GLU A 47 -1.38 1.45 -16.13
N TYR A 48 -1.93 1.43 -14.90
CA TYR A 48 -1.61 2.47 -13.93
C TYR A 48 -0.12 2.39 -13.58
N LEU A 49 0.58 3.51 -13.73
CA LEU A 49 2.00 3.61 -13.45
C LEU A 49 2.28 4.89 -12.68
N ALA A 50 3.07 4.80 -11.62
CA ALA A 50 3.45 5.96 -10.83
C ALA A 50 4.90 5.89 -10.38
N TYR A 51 5.54 7.06 -10.30
CA TYR A 51 6.95 7.19 -9.96
C TYR A 51 7.15 7.96 -8.66
N THR A 52 8.05 7.47 -7.82
CA THR A 52 8.49 8.13 -6.59
C THR A 52 10.00 8.30 -6.61
N GLU A 53 10.46 9.54 -6.55
CA GLU A 53 11.87 9.86 -6.48
C GLU A 53 12.49 9.53 -5.11
N LYS A 54 13.77 9.17 -5.13
CA LYS A 54 14.55 8.78 -3.94
C LYS A 54 14.57 9.78 -2.79
N SER A 55 14.39 11.07 -3.08
CA SER A 55 14.25 12.14 -2.06
C SER A 55 13.01 11.92 -1.21
N ARG A 56 11.91 11.47 -1.82
CA ARG A 56 10.64 11.21 -1.15
C ARG A 56 10.61 9.88 -0.41
N VAL A 57 11.35 8.89 -0.88
CA VAL A 57 11.38 7.53 -0.31
C VAL A 57 11.73 7.51 1.19
N LYS A 58 12.55 8.46 1.68
CA LYS A 58 12.89 8.55 3.10
C LYS A 58 11.67 8.91 3.97
N ASP A 59 10.81 9.81 3.49
CA ASP A 59 9.59 10.19 4.20
C ASP A 59 8.61 9.01 4.27
N ILE A 60 8.55 8.20 3.21
CA ILE A 60 7.75 6.97 3.16
C ILE A 60 8.25 5.95 4.20
N VAL A 61 9.57 5.70 4.26
CA VAL A 61 10.14 4.79 5.27
C VAL A 61 9.82 5.27 6.68
N LEU A 62 9.98 6.57 6.95
CA LEU A 62 9.64 7.13 8.27
C LEU A 62 8.17 6.92 8.60
N ALA A 63 7.26 7.16 7.67
CA ALA A 63 5.83 6.95 7.90
C ALA A 63 5.49 5.48 8.18
N LEU A 64 6.03 4.55 7.39
CA LEU A 64 5.85 3.10 7.59
C LEU A 64 6.49 2.60 8.91
N GLU A 65 7.55 3.26 9.39
CA GLU A 65 8.15 2.94 10.69
C GLU A 65 7.30 3.38 11.88
N HIS A 66 6.54 4.46 11.74
CA HIS A 66 5.66 5.00 12.79
C HIS A 66 4.23 4.47 12.72
N PHE A 67 3.84 3.80 11.63
CA PHE A 67 2.52 3.21 11.50
C PHE A 67 2.39 1.95 12.36
N ASP A 68 1.33 1.91 13.16
CA ASP A 68 1.01 0.80 14.07
C ASP A 68 0.01 -0.15 13.38
N ILE A 69 0.55 -1.13 12.66
CA ILE A 69 -0.26 -2.09 11.91
C ILE A 69 -1.09 -3.00 12.82
N GLU A 70 -0.57 -3.37 13.99
CA GLU A 70 -1.28 -4.23 14.95
C GLU A 70 -2.56 -3.52 15.42
N LYS A 71 -2.43 -2.24 15.82
CA LYS A 71 -3.59 -1.41 16.18
C LYS A 71 -4.55 -1.17 15.01
N ALA A 72 -4.05 -1.08 13.78
CA ALA A 72 -4.93 -0.98 12.61
C ALA A 72 -5.75 -2.27 12.42
N MET A 73 -5.15 -3.45 12.63
CA MET A 73 -5.84 -4.75 12.53
C MET A 73 -6.87 -4.99 13.65
N GLU A 74 -6.69 -4.39 14.83
CA GLU A 74 -7.73 -4.37 15.88
C GLU A 74 -9.02 -3.70 15.41
N ASN A 75 -8.92 -2.71 14.51
CA ASN A 75 -10.06 -1.92 14.01
C ASN A 75 -10.46 -2.30 12.58
N PHE A 76 -9.80 -3.29 11.97
CA PHE A 76 -10.11 -3.73 10.61
C PHE A 76 -11.53 -4.31 10.53
N SER A 77 -12.26 -3.94 9.49
CA SER A 77 -13.65 -4.33 9.26
C SER A 77 -13.85 -4.68 7.78
N MET A 78 -14.29 -5.92 7.53
CA MET A 78 -14.70 -6.39 6.21
C MET A 78 -15.88 -5.56 5.68
N GLU A 79 -16.86 -5.26 6.53
CA GLU A 79 -18.00 -4.38 6.21
C GLU A 79 -17.55 -2.99 5.69
N GLU A 80 -16.57 -2.36 6.35
CA GLU A 80 -16.06 -1.06 5.88
C GLU A 80 -15.27 -1.18 4.57
N CYS A 81 -14.53 -2.29 4.37
CA CYS A 81 -13.88 -2.57 3.09
C CYS A 81 -14.90 -2.74 1.96
N GLN A 82 -16.02 -3.43 2.23
CA GLN A 82 -17.13 -3.58 1.28
C GLN A 82 -17.76 -2.22 0.94
N LYS A 83 -18.05 -1.40 1.95
CA LYS A 83 -18.64 -0.06 1.76
C LYS A 83 -17.73 0.88 0.96
N ALA A 84 -16.42 0.72 1.10
CA ALA A 84 -15.42 1.48 0.37
C ALA A 84 -15.19 0.95 -1.06
N ASP A 85 -15.89 -0.11 -1.49
CA ASP A 85 -15.79 -0.71 -2.82
C ASP A 85 -14.34 -1.09 -3.19
N LEU A 86 -13.62 -1.65 -2.21
CA LEU A 86 -12.20 -1.97 -2.37
C LEU A 86 -11.99 -3.18 -3.29
N TYR A 87 -10.91 -3.15 -4.06
CA TYR A 87 -10.39 -4.34 -4.71
C TYR A 87 -9.61 -5.23 -3.71
N PRO A 88 -9.69 -6.58 -3.82
CA PRO A 88 -10.62 -7.34 -4.64
C PRO A 88 -12.00 -7.42 -3.99
N ASP A 89 -13.03 -7.77 -4.77
CA ASP A 89 -14.41 -7.93 -4.28
C ASP A 89 -14.58 -9.25 -3.50
N ILE A 90 -14.06 -9.29 -2.26
CA ILE A 90 -14.05 -10.46 -1.37
C ILE A 90 -14.59 -10.15 0.05
N TRP A 91 -15.17 -8.97 0.26
CA TRP A 91 -15.42 -8.45 1.60
C TRP A 91 -16.68 -9.01 2.27
N ASP A 92 -17.43 -9.86 1.59
CA ASP A 92 -18.64 -10.52 2.11
C ASP A 92 -18.37 -11.87 2.80
N TYR A 93 -17.13 -12.34 2.81
CA TYR A 93 -16.69 -13.58 3.48
C TYR A 93 -16.08 -13.30 4.86
N GLU A 94 -16.92 -12.98 5.85
CA GLU A 94 -16.47 -12.65 7.23
C GLU A 94 -15.61 -13.75 7.89
N GLU A 95 -15.76 -15.01 7.46
CA GLU A 95 -14.96 -16.14 7.95
C GLU A 95 -13.49 -16.10 7.52
N GLU A 96 -13.15 -15.34 6.48
CA GLU A 96 -11.77 -15.16 5.99
C GLU A 96 -11.05 -13.97 6.67
N ALA A 97 -11.73 -13.23 7.55
CA ALA A 97 -11.22 -11.97 8.10
C ALA A 97 -9.88 -12.11 8.85
N ASP A 98 -9.66 -13.21 9.58
CA ASP A 98 -8.40 -13.43 10.29
C ASP A 98 -7.24 -13.71 9.32
N GLU A 99 -7.47 -14.51 8.27
CA GLU A 99 -6.47 -14.80 7.23
C GLU A 99 -6.11 -13.52 6.46
N ILE A 100 -7.11 -12.70 6.12
CA ILE A 100 -6.91 -11.41 5.45
C ILE A 100 -6.09 -10.45 6.31
N LYS A 101 -6.33 -10.40 7.63
CA LYS A 101 -5.53 -9.57 8.54
C LYS A 101 -4.06 -10.02 8.58
N GLU A 102 -3.83 -11.33 8.64
CA GLU A 102 -2.46 -11.89 8.59
C GLU A 102 -1.77 -11.52 7.27
N GLU A 103 -2.46 -11.66 6.13
CA GLU A 103 -1.93 -11.29 4.82
C GLU A 103 -1.61 -9.79 4.72
N LEU A 104 -2.50 -8.92 5.22
CA LEU A 104 -2.28 -7.46 5.26
C LEU A 104 -1.06 -7.09 6.11
N MET A 105 -0.86 -7.76 7.24
CA MET A 105 0.32 -7.56 8.09
C MET A 105 1.61 -7.97 7.37
N ASP A 106 1.60 -9.10 6.67
CA ASP A 106 2.72 -9.58 5.86
C ASP A 106 3.01 -8.62 4.69
N CYS A 107 1.98 -8.18 3.96
CA CYS A 107 2.08 -7.17 2.91
C CYS A 107 2.70 -5.87 3.44
N PHE A 108 2.24 -5.38 4.59
CA PHE A 108 2.79 -4.19 5.23
C PHE A 108 4.27 -4.34 5.58
N GLN A 109 4.65 -5.47 6.19
CA GLN A 109 6.04 -5.71 6.58
C GLN A 109 6.94 -5.84 5.35
N ASN A 110 6.47 -6.51 4.30
CA ASN A 110 7.17 -6.62 3.02
C ASN A 110 7.33 -5.24 2.33
N LEU A 111 6.31 -4.39 2.37
CA LEU A 111 6.35 -3.01 1.86
C LEU A 111 7.38 -2.17 2.61
N LYS A 112 7.38 -2.25 3.94
CA LYS A 112 8.35 -1.56 4.80
C LYS A 112 9.78 -1.99 4.50
N ASP A 113 10.03 -3.30 4.39
CA ASP A 113 11.36 -3.83 4.09
C ASP A 113 11.82 -3.50 2.66
N PHE A 114 10.89 -3.48 1.71
CA PHE A 114 11.15 -3.02 0.34
C PHE A 114 11.66 -1.58 0.36
N TYR A 115 10.93 -0.64 0.95
CA TYR A 115 11.32 0.77 0.97
C TYR A 115 12.64 1.01 1.70
N LYS A 116 12.93 0.27 2.78
CA LYS A 116 14.24 0.31 3.46
C LYS A 116 15.39 -0.07 2.51
N LYS A 117 15.24 -1.16 1.76
CA LYS A 117 16.22 -1.58 0.75
C LYS A 117 16.39 -0.55 -0.37
N ILE A 118 15.31 0.14 -0.77
CA ILE A 118 15.39 1.23 -1.75
C ILE A 118 16.20 2.42 -1.21
N VAL A 119 16.04 2.79 0.06
CA VAL A 119 16.87 3.84 0.69
C VAL A 119 18.35 3.45 0.69
N GLU A 120 18.68 2.23 1.09
CA GLU A 120 20.06 1.72 1.11
C GLU A 120 20.68 1.72 -0.30
N ALA A 121 19.89 1.42 -1.32
CA ALA A 121 20.30 1.45 -2.71
C ALA A 121 20.32 2.85 -3.34
N ASN A 122 19.91 3.90 -2.60
CA ASN A 122 19.72 5.27 -3.11
C ASN A 122 18.83 5.30 -4.39
N GLY A 123 17.79 4.45 -4.39
CA GLY A 123 16.95 4.16 -5.55
C GLY A 123 15.64 4.95 -5.59
N ASN A 124 15.01 4.95 -6.75
CA ASN A 124 13.65 5.43 -6.97
C ASN A 124 12.68 4.23 -6.97
N VAL A 125 11.37 4.51 -6.88
CA VAL A 125 10.32 3.49 -6.94
C VAL A 125 9.42 3.73 -8.14
N LEU A 126 9.00 2.64 -8.78
CA LEU A 126 7.97 2.61 -9.80
C LEU A 126 6.88 1.67 -9.30
N VAL A 127 5.65 2.16 -9.22
CA VAL A 127 4.46 1.39 -8.88
C VAL A 127 3.72 1.11 -10.18
N THR A 128 3.26 -0.13 -10.33
CA THR A 128 2.39 -0.56 -11.43
C THR A 128 1.19 -1.29 -10.84
N ILE A 129 0.00 -1.02 -11.37
CA ILE A 129 -1.24 -1.73 -11.00
C ILE A 129 -1.91 -2.13 -12.32
N CYS A 130 -2.12 -3.44 -12.49
CA CYS A 130 -2.54 -4.07 -13.74
C CYS A 130 -3.62 -5.14 -13.50
#